data_AF-A0AB39V5L1-F1
#
_entry.id   AF-A0AB39V5L1-F1
#
_cell.length_a   1.000
_cell.length_b   1.000
_cell.length_c   1.000
_cell.angle_alpha   90.00
_cell.angle_beta   90.00
_cell.angle_gamma   90.00
#
_symmetry.space_group_name_H-M   'P 1'
#
loop_
_entity.id
_entity.type
_entity.pdbx_description
1 polymer ?
#
loop_
_entity_poly.entity_id
_entity_poly.type
_entity_poly.pdbx_seq_one_letter_code
_entity_poly.pdbx_strand_id
1 'polypeptide(L)'
;MKKLIFLAILIISNLIFGEPYVTKKYSFIANKLHCTQPDYRITKFHQAMGGNMTLIFKNCYSNNVKMNYSDFTIILTNVKKDAYERILSKQYPYLFFEDGSKIHVMEYSDNTASFGVNVNSGEGNYWFKNDNVYPSQSEWK
;
A
#
# COMPACT_ATOMS: atom_id res chain seq x y z
N MET A 1 15.24 5.31 60.56
CA MET A 1 14.93 4.12 59.74
C MET A 1 13.99 4.52 58.62
N LYS A 2 14.38 4.16 57.39
CA LYS A 2 13.76 4.47 56.09
C LYS A 2 12.30 4.01 56.02
N LYS A 3 11.40 4.80 55.41
CA LYS A 3 10.33 4.29 54.53
C LYS A 3 10.02 5.33 53.43
N LEU A 4 10.68 5.14 52.28
CA LEU A 4 10.29 5.71 50.99
C LEU A 4 8.97 5.04 50.59
N ILE A 5 7.90 5.82 50.50
CA ILE A 5 6.68 5.37 49.81
C ILE A 5 6.81 5.89 48.38
N PHE A 6 7.31 5.01 47.51
CA PHE A 6 7.23 5.17 46.07
C PHE A 6 5.75 5.15 45.70
N LEU A 7 5.20 6.31 45.38
CA LEU A 7 3.92 6.39 44.69
C LEU A 7 4.18 5.99 43.24
N ALA A 8 4.01 4.69 42.97
CA ALA A 8 4.04 4.15 41.62
C ALA A 8 2.95 4.87 40.81
N ILE A 9 3.38 5.76 39.93
CA ILE A 9 2.55 6.27 38.84
C ILE A 9 2.11 5.03 38.07
N LEU A 10 0.83 4.68 38.20
CA LEU A 10 0.17 3.74 37.31
C LEU A 10 0.28 4.32 35.90
N ILE A 11 1.33 3.94 35.19
CA ILE A 11 1.35 4.00 33.74
C ILE A 11 0.34 2.93 33.34
N ILE A 12 -0.91 3.35 33.15
CA ILE A 12 -1.95 2.52 32.54
C ILE A 12 -1.45 2.28 31.12
N SER A 13 -0.72 1.19 31.01
CA SER A 13 -0.23 0.61 29.78
C SER A 13 -1.48 0.14 29.06
N ASN A 14 -2.10 1.02 28.28
CA ASN A 14 -3.05 0.62 27.25
C ASN A 14 -2.24 -0.09 26.16
N LEU A 15 -1.77 -1.28 26.50
CA LEU A 15 -1.34 -2.30 25.56
C LEU A 15 -2.64 -2.75 24.86
N ILE A 16 -3.08 -1.94 23.90
CA ILE A 16 -4.14 -2.32 22.96
C ILE A 16 -3.47 -3.33 22.03
N PHE A 17 -3.40 -4.59 22.46
CA PHE A 17 -3.24 -5.74 21.58
C PHE A 17 -4.55 -5.97 20.83
N GLY A 18 -5.08 -4.92 20.20
CA GLY A 18 -6.20 -4.98 19.30
C GLY A 18 -5.66 -5.21 17.89
N GLU A 19 -6.42 -5.95 17.08
CA GLU A 19 -6.18 -5.97 15.64
C GLU A 19 -6.14 -4.53 15.10
N PRO A 20 -5.26 -4.22 14.13
CA PRO A 20 -5.21 -2.89 13.53
C PRO A 20 -6.59 -2.48 13.02
N TYR A 21 -7.07 -1.32 13.46
CA TYR A 21 -8.35 -0.76 13.00
C TYR A 21 -8.12 0.48 12.16
N VAL A 22 -9.07 0.77 11.27
CA VAL A 22 -8.97 1.94 10.39
C VAL A 22 -9.15 3.23 11.20
N THR A 23 -8.13 4.08 11.19
CA THR A 23 -8.14 5.38 11.87
C THR A 23 -8.61 6.51 10.95
N LYS A 24 -8.36 6.38 9.64
CA LYS A 24 -8.70 7.41 8.66
C LYS A 24 -9.02 6.82 7.29
N LYS A 25 -10.00 7.41 6.60
CA LYS A 25 -10.33 7.13 5.20
C LYS A 25 -10.35 8.44 4.41
N TYR A 26 -9.65 8.48 3.29
CA TYR A 26 -9.62 9.65 2.41
C TYR A 26 -9.24 9.25 0.99
N SER A 27 -9.10 10.22 0.12
CA SER A 27 -8.54 10.01 -1.21
C SER A 27 -7.62 11.15 -1.58
N PHE A 28 -6.60 10.87 -2.38
CA PHE A 28 -5.74 11.88 -2.97
C PHE A 28 -5.53 11.61 -4.47
N ILE A 29 -5.01 12.60 -5.18
CA ILE A 29 -4.66 12.48 -6.59
C ILE A 29 -3.18 12.12 -6.72
N ALA A 30 -2.90 11.02 -7.40
CA ALA A 30 -1.54 10.57 -7.65
C ALA A 30 -0.73 11.64 -8.41
N ASN A 31 0.49 11.87 -7.94
CA ASN A 31 1.48 12.73 -8.58
C ASN A 31 2.85 12.09 -8.35
N LYS A 32 3.45 11.54 -9.41
CA LYS A 32 4.67 10.74 -9.37
C LYS A 32 4.64 9.64 -8.30
N LEU A 33 3.46 9.05 -8.10
CA LEU A 33 3.24 8.04 -7.06
C LEU A 33 3.87 6.73 -7.52
N HIS A 34 4.76 6.19 -6.68
CA HIS A 34 5.36 4.89 -6.93
C HIS A 34 5.68 4.16 -5.63
N CYS A 35 5.70 2.83 -5.68
CA CYS A 35 6.01 1.97 -4.56
C CYS A 35 7.14 1.00 -4.91
N THR A 36 7.95 0.66 -3.91
CA THR A 36 9.17 -0.14 -4.05
C THR A 36 9.29 -1.20 -2.98
N GLN A 37 10.13 -2.21 -3.24
CA GLN A 37 10.35 -3.36 -2.34
C GLN A 37 9.05 -4.14 -2.04
N PRO A 38 8.42 -4.74 -3.07
CA PRO A 38 7.25 -5.59 -2.87
C PRO A 38 7.59 -6.88 -2.10
N ASP A 39 6.64 -7.37 -1.31
CA ASP A 39 6.66 -8.73 -0.77
C ASP A 39 5.71 -9.65 -1.56
N TYR A 40 6.28 -10.31 -2.57
CA TYR A 40 5.54 -11.23 -3.43
C TYR A 40 5.10 -12.52 -2.71
N ARG A 41 5.69 -12.87 -1.56
CA ARG A 41 5.39 -14.13 -0.85
C ARG A 41 4.02 -14.13 -0.18
N ILE A 42 3.53 -12.94 0.17
CA ILE A 42 2.27 -12.73 0.90
C ILE A 42 1.18 -12.11 0.03
N THR A 43 1.43 -12.04 -1.28
CA THR A 43 0.50 -11.54 -2.27
C THR A 43 -0.74 -12.43 -2.35
N LYS A 44 -1.92 -11.82 -2.52
CA LYS A 44 -3.19 -12.54 -2.61
C LYS A 44 -3.98 -12.13 -3.85
N PHE A 45 -4.72 -13.08 -4.41
CA PHE A 45 -5.67 -12.85 -5.49
C PHE A 45 -7.03 -13.46 -5.16
N HIS A 46 -8.08 -12.65 -5.26
CA HIS A 46 -9.45 -13.03 -4.95
C HIS A 46 -10.35 -12.85 -6.17
N GLN A 47 -10.59 -13.95 -6.89
CA GLN A 47 -11.41 -13.97 -8.11
C GLN A 47 -12.88 -13.61 -7.84
N ALA A 48 -13.44 -14.02 -6.69
CA ALA A 48 -14.85 -13.82 -6.34
C ALA A 48 -15.27 -12.34 -6.23
N MET A 49 -14.31 -11.42 -6.14
CA MET A 49 -14.54 -9.97 -6.05
C MET A 49 -14.22 -9.25 -7.38
N GLY A 50 -14.43 -9.91 -8.52
CA GLY A 50 -14.10 -9.35 -9.83
C GLY A 50 -12.60 -9.37 -10.16
N GLY A 51 -11.78 -10.04 -9.35
CA GLY A 51 -10.33 -10.12 -9.51
C GLY A 51 -9.59 -9.05 -8.70
N ASN A 52 -9.54 -9.22 -7.38
CA ASN A 52 -8.79 -8.31 -6.52
C ASN A 52 -7.39 -8.88 -6.26
N MET A 53 -6.37 -8.12 -6.62
CA MET A 53 -4.98 -8.40 -6.28
C MET A 53 -4.56 -7.52 -5.09
N THR A 54 -3.90 -8.12 -4.11
CA THR A 54 -3.33 -7.42 -2.96
C THR A 54 -1.84 -7.69 -2.87
N LEU A 55 -1.03 -6.63 -2.88
CA LEU A 55 0.43 -6.68 -2.78
C LEU A 55 0.91 -5.77 -1.66
N ILE A 56 1.94 -6.16 -0.91
CA ILE A 56 2.54 -5.30 0.12
C ILE A 56 3.84 -4.71 -0.41
N PHE A 57 4.06 -3.41 -0.17
CA PHE A 57 5.31 -2.70 -0.45
C PHE A 57 5.86 -2.06 0.82
N LYS A 58 7.19 -2.03 0.97
CA LYS A 58 7.84 -1.35 2.11
C LYS A 58 7.83 0.17 1.99
N ASN A 59 7.88 0.69 0.77
CA ASN A 59 7.94 2.14 0.57
C ASN A 59 6.97 2.55 -0.53
N CYS A 60 6.31 3.68 -0.33
CA CYS A 60 5.69 4.46 -1.40
C CYS A 60 6.15 5.91 -1.31
N TYR A 61 6.23 6.56 -2.46
CA TYR A 61 6.70 7.92 -2.63
C TYR A 61 5.67 8.69 -3.45
N SER A 62 5.34 9.91 -3.03
CA SER A 62 4.51 10.83 -3.81
C SER A 62 5.32 12.09 -4.08
N ASN A 63 5.40 12.51 -5.35
CA ASN A 63 6.27 13.61 -5.78
C ASN A 63 7.72 13.45 -5.27
N ASN A 64 8.26 12.22 -5.35
CA ASN A 64 9.58 11.82 -4.83
C ASN A 64 9.79 11.96 -3.31
N VAL A 65 8.75 12.27 -2.54
CA VAL A 65 8.79 12.30 -1.07
C VAL A 65 8.27 10.99 -0.53
N LYS A 66 9.07 10.32 0.32
CA LYS A 66 8.67 9.07 0.98
C LYS A 66 7.48 9.32 1.91
N MET A 67 6.44 8.52 1.76
CA MET A 67 5.28 8.54 2.65
C MET A 67 5.61 7.82 3.96
N ASN A 68 5.13 8.36 5.09
CA ASN A 68 5.51 7.89 6.42
C ASN A 68 4.55 6.81 6.96
N TYR A 69 4.64 5.61 6.40
CA TYR A 69 3.98 4.40 6.93
C TYR A 69 4.98 3.26 7.01
N SER A 70 4.72 2.29 7.88
CA SER A 70 5.58 1.11 8.04
C SER A 70 5.52 0.20 6.81
N ASP A 71 4.31 -0.05 6.30
CA ASP A 71 4.02 -0.87 5.12
C ASP A 71 2.80 -0.33 4.36
N PHE A 72 2.77 -0.61 3.05
CA PHE A 72 1.71 -0.21 2.14
C PHE A 72 1.06 -1.44 1.50
N THR A 73 -0.23 -1.64 1.77
CA THR A 73 -1.03 -2.66 1.09
C THR A 73 -1.69 -2.05 -0.14
N ILE A 74 -1.28 -2.47 -1.33
CA ILE A 74 -1.88 -2.02 -2.59
C ILE A 74 -2.98 -3.00 -2.97
N ILE A 75 -4.18 -2.48 -3.19
CA ILE A 75 -5.37 -3.23 -3.60
C ILE A 75 -5.75 -2.77 -5.00
N LEU A 76 -5.51 -3.64 -5.98
CA LEU A 76 -5.91 -3.44 -7.37
C LEU A 76 -7.16 -4.29 -7.63
N THR A 77 -8.27 -3.65 -8.02
CA THR A 77 -9.53 -4.33 -8.34
C THR A 77 -9.67 -4.57 -9.84
N ASN A 78 -10.45 -5.56 -10.29
CA ASN A 78 -10.65 -5.89 -11.71
C ASN A 78 -9.37 -6.37 -12.45
N VAL A 79 -8.43 -6.95 -11.72
CA VAL A 79 -7.22 -7.58 -12.29
C VAL A 79 -7.57 -8.94 -12.86
N LYS A 80 -7.22 -9.19 -14.13
CA LYS A 80 -7.36 -10.51 -14.74
C LYS A 80 -6.36 -11.50 -14.15
N LYS A 81 -6.76 -12.76 -14.00
CA LYS A 81 -5.93 -13.81 -13.37
C LYS A 81 -4.59 -14.03 -14.09
N ASP A 82 -4.57 -13.99 -15.41
CA ASP A 82 -3.36 -14.12 -16.23
C ASP A 82 -2.38 -12.95 -16.02
N ALA A 83 -2.91 -11.72 -15.91
CA ALA A 83 -2.10 -10.54 -15.55
C ALA A 83 -1.48 -10.69 -14.16
N TYR A 84 -2.26 -11.17 -13.19
CA TYR A 84 -1.78 -11.48 -11.84
C TYR A 84 -0.62 -12.50 -11.85
N GLU A 85 -0.80 -13.64 -12.53
CA GLU A 85 0.22 -14.69 -12.65
C GLU A 85 1.50 -14.18 -13.34
N ARG A 86 1.35 -13.33 -14.36
CA ARG A 86 2.47 -12.67 -15.04
C ARG A 86 3.22 -11.70 -14.13
N ILE A 87 2.53 -10.92 -13.30
CA ILE A 87 3.16 -10.01 -12.34
C ILE A 87 3.94 -10.82 -11.28
N LEU A 88 3.34 -11.88 -10.75
CA LEU A 88 3.98 -12.76 -9.77
C LEU A 88 5.23 -13.45 -10.31
N SER A 89 5.20 -13.95 -11.55
CA SER A 89 6.35 -14.63 -12.16
C SER A 89 7.52 -13.69 -12.43
N LYS A 90 7.24 -12.42 -12.77
CA LYS A 90 8.28 -11.43 -13.07
C LYS A 90 8.85 -10.72 -11.86
N GLN A 91 8.12 -10.66 -10.75
CA GLN A 91 8.54 -10.04 -9.49
C GLN A 91 9.10 -8.61 -9.66
N TYR A 92 8.34 -7.75 -10.33
CA TYR A 92 8.74 -6.38 -10.60
C TYR A 92 9.04 -5.57 -9.31
N PRO A 93 10.23 -4.97 -9.17
CA PRO A 93 10.61 -4.22 -7.97
C PRO A 93 9.85 -2.90 -7.78
N TYR A 94 9.21 -2.37 -8.83
CA TYR A 94 8.55 -1.06 -8.84
C TYR A 94 7.11 -1.15 -9.34
N LEU A 95 6.22 -0.42 -8.67
CA LEU A 95 4.85 -0.14 -9.11
C LEU A 95 4.66 1.37 -9.19
N PHE A 96 4.25 1.86 -10.35
CA PHE A 96 3.92 3.26 -10.61
C PHE A 96 2.41 3.41 -10.75
N PHE A 97 1.87 4.59 -10.43
CA PHE A 97 0.47 4.94 -10.65
C PHE A 97 0.40 6.16 -11.55
N GLU A 98 -0.49 6.16 -12.53
CA GLU A 98 -0.61 7.27 -13.50
C GLU A 98 -0.97 8.58 -12.79
N ASP A 99 -0.31 9.67 -13.18
CA ASP A 99 -0.61 11.01 -12.66
C ASP A 99 -2.08 11.37 -12.90
N GLY A 100 -2.73 11.97 -11.91
CA GLY A 100 -4.16 12.28 -11.98
C GLY A 100 -5.08 11.15 -11.49
N SER A 101 -4.54 9.94 -11.25
CA SER A 101 -5.32 8.82 -10.71
C SER A 101 -5.80 9.10 -9.29
N LYS A 102 -7.07 8.80 -9.02
CA LYS A 102 -7.62 8.87 -7.67
C LYS A 102 -7.21 7.64 -6.87
N ILE A 103 -6.51 7.85 -5.76
CA ILE A 103 -6.08 6.80 -4.83
C ILE A 103 -6.95 6.88 -3.58
N HIS A 104 -7.60 5.78 -3.22
CA HIS A 104 -8.35 5.66 -1.98
C HIS A 104 -7.45 5.14 -0.87
N VAL A 105 -7.40 5.82 0.27
CA VAL A 105 -6.51 5.46 1.38
C VAL A 105 -7.30 5.04 2.60
N MET A 106 -6.84 3.97 3.24
CA MET A 106 -7.20 3.60 4.61
C MET A 106 -5.92 3.59 5.45
N GLU A 107 -5.86 4.43 6.48
CA GLU A 107 -4.78 4.39 7.48
C GLU A 107 -5.21 3.53 8.65
N TYR A 108 -4.27 2.80 9.23
CA TYR A 108 -4.51 1.89 10.35
C TYR A 108 -3.78 2.35 11.61
N SER A 109 -4.26 1.89 12.76
CA SER A 109 -3.70 2.22 14.08
C SER A 109 -2.27 1.73 14.30
N ASP A 110 -1.78 0.80 13.47
CA ASP A 110 -0.43 0.23 13.52
C ASP A 110 0.57 0.93 12.56
N ASN A 111 0.21 2.12 12.07
CA ASN A 111 1.01 2.90 11.13
C ASN A 111 1.18 2.26 9.74
N THR A 112 0.33 1.30 9.36
CA THR A 112 0.23 0.82 7.97
C THR A 112 -0.82 1.60 7.19
N ALA A 113 -0.76 1.53 5.86
CA ALA A 113 -1.76 2.10 4.98
C ALA A 113 -2.17 1.13 3.87
N SER A 114 -3.44 1.18 3.47
CA SER A 114 -3.93 0.51 2.26
C SER A 114 -4.28 1.52 1.17
N PHE A 115 -3.78 1.31 -0.04
CA PHE A 115 -4.14 2.09 -1.23
C PHE A 115 -5.03 1.26 -2.15
N GLY A 116 -6.29 1.66 -2.27
CA GLY A 116 -7.23 1.10 -3.23
C GLY A 116 -7.25 1.89 -4.52
N VAL A 117 -7.09 1.19 -5.64
CA VAL A 117 -7.17 1.77 -6.98
C VAL A 117 -8.08 0.91 -7.84
N ASN A 118 -9.07 1.57 -8.46
CA ASN A 118 -9.93 0.89 -9.43
C ASN A 118 -9.19 0.81 -10.77
N VAL A 119 -8.97 -0.40 -11.26
CA VAL A 119 -8.43 -0.62 -12.60
C VAL A 119 -9.59 -0.52 -13.58
N ASN A 120 -9.70 0.59 -14.29
CA ASN A 120 -10.62 0.68 -15.41
C ASN A 120 -10.18 -0.32 -16.50
N SER A 121 -11.05 -1.26 -16.87
CA SER A 121 -10.90 -2.11 -18.07
C SER A 121 -9.60 -2.94 -18.19
N GLY A 122 -9.02 -3.38 -17.08
CA GLY A 122 -8.07 -4.50 -17.04
C GLY A 122 -6.59 -4.13 -16.97
N GLU A 123 -6.16 -2.98 -17.48
CA GLU A 123 -4.81 -2.38 -17.39
C GLU A 123 -5.02 -0.87 -17.63
N GLY A 124 -4.55 0.07 -16.80
CA GLY A 124 -4.78 1.47 -17.19
C GLY A 124 -4.20 2.59 -16.34
N ASN A 125 -4.11 2.46 -15.01
CA ASN A 125 -3.62 3.56 -14.16
C ASN A 125 -2.47 3.16 -13.24
N TYR A 126 -1.83 2.03 -13.55
CA TYR A 126 -0.64 1.58 -12.85
C TYR A 126 0.30 0.84 -13.81
N TRP A 127 1.57 0.79 -13.44
CA TRP A 127 2.60 0.14 -14.26
C TRP A 127 3.64 -0.55 -13.38
N PHE A 128 3.90 -1.83 -13.66
CA PHE A 128 4.98 -2.57 -13.01
C PHE A 128 6.27 -2.51 -13.85
N LYS A 129 7.40 -2.09 -13.26
CA LYS A 129 8.70 -1.97 -13.96
C LYS A 129 9.86 -2.62 -13.21
N ASN A 130 10.92 -2.90 -13.96
CA ASN A 130 12.21 -3.38 -13.44
C ASN A 130 13.20 -2.24 -13.14
N ASP A 131 12.97 -1.05 -13.68
CA ASP A 131 13.76 0.16 -13.40
C ASP A 131 12.93 1.16 -12.60
N ASN A 132 13.63 2.05 -11.88
CA ASN A 132 13.02 3.13 -11.11
C ASN A 132 12.82 4.41 -11.95
N VAL A 133 12.41 4.27 -13.21
CA VAL A 133 12.12 5.41 -14.08
C VAL A 133 10.60 5.53 -14.24
N TYR A 134 10.07 6.67 -13.80
CA TYR A 134 8.65 6.98 -13.94
C TYR A 134 8.21 6.85 -15.40
N PRO A 135 7.10 6.13 -15.71
CA PRO A 135 6.72 5.90 -17.09
C PRO A 135 6.43 7.21 -17.83
N SER A 136 6.93 7.29 -19.06
CA SER A 136 6.69 8.37 -19.99
C SER A 136 5.22 8.41 -20.43
N GLN A 137 4.77 9.56 -20.95
CA GLN A 137 3.39 9.71 -21.40
C GLN A 137 2.99 8.70 -22.50
N SER A 138 3.94 8.24 -23.31
CA SER A 138 3.71 7.23 -24.34
C SER A 138 3.61 5.81 -23.78
N GLU A 139 4.20 5.53 -22.61
CA GLU A 139 4.00 4.24 -21.94
C GLU A 139 2.57 4.14 -21.38
N TRP A 140 1.98 5.25 -20.90
CA TRP A 140 0.61 5.25 -20.36
C TRP A 140 -0.52 5.16 -21.41
N LYS A 141 -0.21 5.38 -22.70
CA LYS A 141 -1.18 5.42 -23.82
C LYS A 141 -1.19 4.13 -24.62
#